data_AF-A0A2Z5ZUW6-F1
#
_entry.id   AF-A0A2Z5ZUW6-F1
#
_cell.length_a   1.000
_cell.length_b   1.000
_cell.length_c   1.000
_cell.angle_alpha   90.00
_cell.angle_beta   90.00
_cell.angle_gamma   90.00
#
_symmetry.space_group_name_H-M   'P 1'
#
loop_
_entity.id
_entity.type
_entity.pdbx_description
1 polymer ?
#
loop_
_entity_poly.entity_id
_entity_poly.type
_entity_poly.pdbx_seq_one_letter_code
_entity_poly.pdbx_strand_id
1 'polypeptide(L)'
;RILLVDYSNIDALKVTTLDAARFLHDGGWDISKRYFLTAANNSDKIAIVDSKEQKMVGLVDVDKIPHPGRGANFTHPKYGPVWATAALGNENITLIATDPDNHPQYAWKAVEVLKGQGGGSL
;
A
#
# COMPACT_ATOMS: atom_id res chain seq x y z
N ARG A 1 3.40 -13.98 -4.21
CA ARG A 1 3.50 -14.36 -2.78
C ARG A 1 4.25 -13.26 -2.06
N ILE A 2 3.90 -13.00 -0.80
CA ILE A 2 4.66 -12.14 0.12
C ILE A 2 5.19 -13.04 1.24
N LEU A 3 6.48 -12.91 1.57
CA LEU A 3 7.09 -13.64 2.67
C LEU A 3 7.40 -12.65 3.79
N LEU A 4 6.76 -12.83 4.94
CA LEU A 4 7.12 -12.11 6.15
C LEU A 4 8.12 -13.00 6.90
N VAL A 5 9.36 -12.53 6.99
CA VAL A 5 10.47 -13.24 7.63
C VAL A 5 10.78 -12.56 8.95
N ASP A 6 10.68 -13.31 10.03
CA ASP A 6 11.05 -12.88 11.37
C ASP A 6 12.51 -13.24 11.64
N TYR A 7 13.34 -12.23 11.84
CA TYR A 7 14.78 -12.34 12.08
C TYR A 7 15.15 -12.25 13.57
N SER A 8 14.19 -12.26 14.48
CA SER A 8 14.47 -12.21 15.94
C SER A 8 15.34 -13.37 16.43
N ASN A 9 15.32 -14.51 15.71
CA ASN A 9 16.25 -15.62 15.90
C ASN A 9 16.81 -16.05 14.54
N ILE A 10 18.07 -15.69 14.26
CA ILE A 10 18.73 -15.98 12.98
C ILE A 10 18.99 -17.47 12.76
N ASP A 11 19.08 -18.26 13.82
CA ASP A 11 19.30 -19.71 13.76
C ASP A 11 18.00 -20.48 13.51
N ALA A 12 16.85 -19.85 13.76
CA ALA A 12 15.52 -20.46 13.60
C ALA A 12 14.50 -19.45 13.06
N LEU A 13 14.67 -19.04 11.80
CA LEU A 13 13.80 -18.10 11.12
C LEU A 13 12.34 -18.60 11.08
N LYS A 14 11.41 -17.73 11.46
CA LYS A 14 9.97 -17.96 11.24
C LYS A 14 9.54 -17.24 9.97
N VAL A 15 8.88 -17.95 9.06
CA VAL A 15 8.40 -17.41 7.79
C VAL A 15 6.89 -17.61 7.68
N THR A 16 6.15 -16.51 7.51
CA THR A 16 4.73 -16.52 7.13
C THR A 16 4.62 -16.21 5.64
N THR A 17 4.04 -17.13 4.86
CA THR A 17 3.83 -16.95 3.42
C THR A 17 2.38 -16.53 3.17
N LEU A 18 2.20 -15.42 2.49
CA LEU A 18 0.91 -14.90 2.08
C LEU A 18 0.74 -14.98 0.57
N ASP A 19 -0.48 -15.34 0.15
CA ASP A 19 -0.88 -15.19 -1.24
C ASP A 19 -1.07 -13.72 -1.57
N ALA A 20 -0.62 -13.34 -2.76
CA ALA A 20 -0.66 -11.96 -3.22
C ALA A 20 -0.89 -11.91 -4.72
N ALA A 21 -1.36 -10.77 -5.20
CA ALA A 21 -1.46 -10.50 -6.63
C ALA A 21 -0.11 -10.70 -7.34
N ARG A 22 -0.17 -10.99 -8.64
CA ARG A 22 1.04 -11.12 -9.47
C ARG A 22 1.66 -9.75 -9.69
N PHE A 23 2.95 -9.73 -10.01
CA PHE A 23 3.71 -8.50 -10.33
C PHE A 23 3.84 -7.52 -9.16
N LEU A 24 4.05 -8.06 -7.96
CA LEU A 24 4.52 -7.23 -6.84
C LEU A 24 5.84 -6.55 -7.21
N HIS A 25 5.96 -5.28 -6.83
CA HIS A 25 7.09 -4.45 -7.18
C HIS A 25 7.60 -3.73 -5.92
N ASP A 26 7.22 -2.47 -5.76
CA ASP A 26 7.64 -1.56 -4.69
C ASP A 26 6.50 -1.28 -3.71
N GLY A 27 6.81 -0.60 -2.61
CA GLY A 27 5.86 -0.35 -1.54
C GLY A 27 6.49 0.32 -0.33
N GLY A 28 5.64 0.72 0.61
CA GLY A 28 6.07 1.34 1.85
C GLY A 28 5.07 1.19 2.97
N TRP A 29 5.54 1.62 4.14
CA TRP A 29 4.74 1.59 5.36
C TRP A 29 3.76 2.75 5.40
N ASP A 30 2.58 2.48 5.93
CA ASP A 30 1.67 3.52 6.41
C ASP A 30 2.32 4.37 7.52
N ILE A 31 1.64 5.44 7.95
CA ILE A 31 2.15 6.35 8.97
C ILE A 31 2.37 5.66 10.33
N SER A 32 1.58 4.64 10.67
CA SER A 32 1.70 3.89 11.93
C SER A 32 2.81 2.83 11.92
N LYS A 33 3.41 2.56 10.74
CA LYS A 33 4.40 1.48 10.55
C LYS A 33 3.87 0.08 10.85
N ARG A 34 2.56 -0.12 10.75
CA ARG A 34 1.92 -1.43 10.92
C ARG A 34 1.54 -2.06 9.60
N TYR A 35 1.06 -1.26 8.65
CA TYR A 35 0.55 -1.76 7.38
C TYR A 35 1.55 -1.49 6.28
N PHE A 36 1.92 -2.54 5.54
CA PHE A 36 2.77 -2.42 4.36
C PHE A 36 1.88 -2.40 3.12
N LEU A 37 1.96 -1.32 2.36
CA LEU A 37 1.24 -1.13 1.10
C LEU A 37 2.22 -1.32 -0.05
N THR A 38 1.93 -2.26 -0.95
CA THR A 38 2.82 -2.58 -2.08
C THR A 38 2.06 -2.71 -3.38
N ALA A 39 2.64 -2.19 -4.46
CA ALA A 39 2.07 -2.22 -5.79
C ALA A 39 2.20 -3.60 -6.43
N ALA A 40 1.07 -4.13 -6.90
CA ALA A 40 1.00 -5.19 -7.89
C ALA A 40 0.78 -4.52 -9.26
N ASN A 41 1.84 -3.94 -9.81
CA ASN A 41 1.75 -2.87 -10.81
C ASN A 41 1.00 -3.27 -12.09
N ASN A 42 1.38 -4.37 -12.73
CA ASN A 42 0.71 -4.90 -13.93
C ASN A 42 -0.63 -5.58 -13.63
N SER A 43 -1.12 -5.49 -12.39
CA SER A 43 -2.46 -5.91 -11.98
C SER A 43 -3.33 -4.75 -11.52
N ASP A 44 -2.85 -3.50 -11.63
CA ASP A 44 -3.56 -2.28 -11.24
C ASP A 44 -4.11 -2.33 -9.80
N LYS A 45 -3.33 -2.90 -8.88
CA LYS A 45 -3.73 -3.14 -7.49
C LYS A 45 -2.66 -2.72 -6.49
N ILE A 46 -3.09 -2.30 -5.30
CA ILE A 46 -2.26 -2.18 -4.10
C ILE A 46 -2.62 -3.30 -3.13
N ALA A 47 -1.64 -4.11 -2.78
CA ALA A 47 -1.74 -5.12 -1.73
C ALA A 47 -1.41 -4.51 -0.37
N ILE A 48 -2.23 -4.82 0.64
CA ILE A 48 -2.06 -4.32 2.01
C ILE A 48 -1.84 -5.50 2.94
N VAL A 49 -0.73 -5.45 3.69
CA VAL A 49 -0.33 -6.47 4.66
C VAL A 49 -0.33 -5.86 6.06
N ASP A 50 -0.99 -6.53 7.02
CA ASP A 50 -0.85 -6.22 8.44
C ASP A 50 0.38 -6.96 8.97
N SER A 51 1.45 -6.22 9.28
CA SER A 51 2.70 -6.83 9.75
C SER A 51 2.60 -7.37 11.18
N LYS A 52 1.71 -6.80 11.98
CA LYS A 52 1.48 -7.22 13.38
C LYS A 52 0.73 -8.54 13.42
N GLU A 53 -0.35 -8.65 12.66
CA GLU A 53 -1.18 -9.86 12.58
C GLU A 53 -0.67 -10.85 11.52
N GLN A 54 0.39 -10.49 10.78
CA GLN A 54 1.03 -11.29 9.73
C GLN A 54 0.04 -11.82 8.69
N LYS A 55 -0.88 -10.97 8.22
CA LYS A 55 -1.96 -11.37 7.30
C LYS A 55 -2.22 -10.35 6.19
N MET A 56 -2.85 -10.82 5.11
CA MET A 56 -3.41 -9.94 4.09
C MET A 56 -4.60 -9.19 4.67
N VAL A 57 -4.61 -7.87 4.50
CA VAL A 57 -5.79 -7.04 4.78
C VAL A 57 -6.70 -7.02 3.56
N GLY A 58 -6.13 -6.81 2.37
CA GLY A 58 -6.89 -6.77 1.13
C GLY A 58 -6.07 -6.33 -0.07
N LEU A 59 -6.77 -6.22 -1.20
CA LEU A 59 -6.29 -5.66 -2.45
C LEU A 59 -7.18 -4.48 -2.82
N VAL A 60 -6.58 -3.32 -3.06
CA VAL A 60 -7.27 -2.09 -3.47
C VAL A 60 -7.05 -1.88 -4.95
N ASP A 61 -8.13 -1.72 -5.71
CA ASP A 61 -8.06 -1.34 -7.12
C ASP A 61 -7.60 0.12 -7.26
N VAL A 62 -6.70 0.36 -8.20
CA VAL A 62 -6.25 1.71 -8.59
C VAL A 62 -6.30 1.83 -10.11
N ASP A 63 -6.29 3.05 -10.63
CA ASP A 63 -6.59 3.29 -12.05
C ASP A 63 -5.63 2.55 -13.01
N LYS A 64 -4.32 2.80 -12.92
CA LYS A 64 -3.35 2.18 -13.84
C LYS A 64 -1.91 2.27 -13.36
N ILE A 65 -1.22 1.13 -13.32
CA ILE A 65 0.22 0.94 -13.05
C ILE A 65 0.71 1.81 -11.87
N PRO A 66 0.29 1.49 -10.64
CA PRO A 66 0.81 2.18 -9.46
C PRO A 66 2.32 1.98 -9.36
N HIS A 67 3.03 3.07 -9.07
CA HIS A 67 4.48 3.07 -8.88
C HIS A 67 4.86 4.01 -7.72
N PRO A 68 4.64 3.57 -6.48
CA PRO A 68 4.75 4.43 -5.31
C PRO A 68 6.17 4.80 -4.88
N GLY A 69 7.19 4.02 -5.25
CA GLY A 69 8.40 3.92 -4.46
C GLY A 69 8.06 3.43 -3.05
N ARG A 70 8.21 4.31 -2.04
CA ARG A 70 7.72 4.07 -0.67
C ARG A 70 6.33 4.66 -0.41
N GLY A 71 5.81 5.42 -1.37
CA GLY A 71 4.64 6.28 -1.23
C GLY A 71 4.85 7.45 -0.27
N ALA A 72 3.81 8.25 -0.11
CA ALA A 72 3.80 9.41 0.79
C ALA A 72 2.66 9.29 1.81
N ASN A 73 2.96 9.56 3.08
CA ASN A 73 1.97 9.54 4.15
C ASN A 73 1.65 10.96 4.59
N PHE A 74 0.38 11.27 4.80
CA PHE A 74 -0.09 12.51 5.42
C PHE A 74 -1.51 12.35 5.98
N THR A 75 -1.96 13.31 6.78
CA THR A 75 -3.33 13.34 7.30
C THR A 75 -4.21 14.20 6.39
N HIS A 76 -5.18 13.59 5.73
CA HIS A 76 -6.18 14.28 4.93
C HIS A 76 -7.28 14.86 5.84
N PRO A 77 -7.71 16.13 5.65
CA PRO A 77 -8.68 16.78 6.55
C PRO A 77 -10.05 16.08 6.61
N LYS A 78 -10.42 15.33 5.56
CA LYS A 78 -11.70 14.60 5.49
C LYS A 78 -11.57 13.10 5.77
N TYR A 79 -10.46 12.48 5.38
CA TYR A 79 -10.32 11.02 5.34
C TYR A 79 -9.41 10.46 6.44
N GLY A 80 -8.78 11.33 7.23
CA GLY A 80 -7.78 10.92 8.20
C GLY A 80 -6.46 10.54 7.54
N PRO A 81 -5.64 9.68 8.17
CA PRO A 81 -4.39 9.20 7.60
C PRO A 81 -4.56 8.53 6.23
N VAL A 82 -3.78 8.98 5.26
CA VAL A 82 -3.74 8.43 3.91
C VAL A 82 -2.30 8.13 3.49
N TRP A 83 -2.17 7.14 2.62
CA TRP A 83 -0.95 6.81 1.88
C TRP A 83 -1.20 7.05 0.39
N ALA A 84 -0.27 7.73 -0.28
CA ALA A 84 -0.40 8.14 -1.66
C ALA A 84 0.57 7.38 -2.57
N THR A 85 0.07 7.01 -3.76
CA THR A 85 0.87 6.45 -4.87
C THR A 85 0.63 7.23 -6.15
N ALA A 86 1.71 7.55 -6.86
CA ALA A 86 1.63 7.97 -8.25
C ALA A 86 1.42 6.78 -9.18
N ALA A 87 1.08 7.05 -10.43
CA ALA A 87 0.96 6.08 -11.51
C ALA A 87 2.01 6.34 -12.61
N LEU A 88 2.53 5.27 -13.22
CA LEU A 88 3.36 5.39 -14.40
C LEU A 88 2.51 5.69 -15.64
N GLY A 89 2.97 6.64 -16.45
CA GLY A 89 2.37 6.94 -17.75
C GLY A 89 1.08 7.77 -17.69
N ASN A 90 0.68 8.29 -16.53
CA ASN A 90 -0.39 9.29 -16.39
C ASN A 90 -0.16 10.16 -15.14
N GLU A 91 -0.89 11.27 -15.02
CA GLU A 91 -0.74 12.22 -13.92
C GLU A 91 -1.54 11.88 -12.65
N ASN A 92 -2.13 10.69 -12.51
CA ASN A 92 -2.97 10.36 -11.37
C ASN A 92 -2.12 10.05 -10.11
N ILE A 93 -2.57 10.58 -8.98
CA ILE A 93 -2.08 10.23 -7.64
C ILE A 93 -3.25 9.69 -6.84
N THR A 94 -3.21 8.41 -6.48
CA THR A 94 -4.28 7.76 -5.72
C THR A 94 -3.99 7.83 -4.23
N LEU A 95 -4.97 8.29 -3.45
CA LEU A 95 -4.92 8.32 -1.99
C LEU A 95 -5.68 7.12 -1.43
N ILE A 96 -5.02 6.34 -0.58
CA ILE A 96 -5.60 5.18 0.11
C ILE A 96 -5.64 5.50 1.61
N ALA A 97 -6.81 5.42 2.24
CA ALA A 97 -6.92 5.64 3.68
C ALA A 97 -6.42 4.42 4.47
N THR A 98 -5.67 4.68 5.55
CA THR A 98 -4.90 3.64 6.27
C THR A 98 -5.23 3.52 7.76
N ASP A 99 -6.30 4.17 8.22
CA ASP A 99 -6.71 4.17 9.63
C ASP A 99 -8.02 3.40 9.87
N PRO A 100 -7.96 2.07 10.04
CA PRO A 100 -9.14 1.25 10.31
C PRO A 100 -9.75 1.48 11.70
N ASP A 101 -9.03 2.08 12.64
CA ASP A 101 -9.47 2.20 14.02
C ASP A 101 -10.33 3.46 14.23
N ASN A 102 -9.89 4.62 13.70
CA ASN A 102 -10.64 5.88 13.86
C ASN A 102 -11.40 6.31 12.59
N HIS A 103 -11.03 5.78 11.41
CA HIS A 103 -11.68 6.08 10.13
C HIS A 103 -12.12 4.80 9.38
N PRO A 104 -12.80 3.84 10.03
CA PRO A 104 -13.13 2.53 9.46
C PRO A 104 -13.95 2.60 8.16
N GLN A 105 -14.77 3.64 8.00
CA GLN A 105 -15.58 3.85 6.79
C GLN A 105 -14.73 4.10 5.53
N TYR A 106 -13.50 4.57 5.69
CA TYR A 106 -12.58 4.92 4.60
C TYR A 106 -11.43 3.92 4.45
N ALA A 107 -11.05 3.23 5.52
CA ALA A 107 -9.90 2.35 5.55
C ALA A 107 -9.88 1.36 4.37
N TRP A 108 -8.71 1.26 3.74
CA TRP A 108 -8.43 0.34 2.62
C TRP A 108 -9.24 0.63 1.36
N LYS A 109 -9.64 1.88 1.15
CA LYS A 109 -10.29 2.35 -0.07
C LYS A 109 -9.43 3.42 -0.74
N ALA A 110 -9.43 3.44 -2.07
CA ALA A 110 -8.99 4.61 -2.83
C ALA A 110 -10.03 5.72 -2.60
N VAL A 111 -9.70 6.68 -1.73
CA VAL A 111 -10.64 7.71 -1.27
C VAL A 111 -10.67 8.95 -2.15
N GLU A 112 -9.58 9.18 -2.88
CA GLU A 112 -9.46 10.32 -3.79
C GLU A 112 -8.37 10.06 -4.83
N VAL A 113 -8.55 10.61 -6.03
CA VAL A 113 -7.54 10.63 -7.08
C VAL A 113 -7.24 12.09 -7.41
N LEU A 114 -6.00 12.50 -7.16
CA LEU A 114 -5.49 13.83 -7.48
C LEU A 114 -4.81 13.82 -8.86
N LYS A 115 -4.68 15.00 -9.46
CA LYS A 115 -3.90 15.22 -10.67
C LYS A 115 -2.57 15.89 -10.31
N GLY A 116 -1.47 15.17 -10.54
CA GLY A 116 -0.12 15.67 -10.40
C GLY A 116 0.27 16.64 -11.53
N GLN A 117 1.42 17.31 -11.37
CA GLN A 117 1.93 18.28 -12.35
C GLN A 117 2.55 17.64 -13.61
N GLY A 118 2.52 16.31 -13.71
CA GLY A 118 3.04 15.54 -14.84
C GLY A 118 2.79 14.05 -14.64
N GLY A 119 2.95 13.26 -15.71
CA GLY A 119 2.83 11.82 -15.65
C GLY A 119 4.18 11.11 -15.54
N GLY A 120 4.22 9.98 -14.83
CA GLY A 120 5.41 9.12 -14.77
C GLY A 120 6.47 9.52 -13.75
N SER A 121 6.07 10.01 -12.58
CA SER A 121 7.00 10.09 -11.44
C SER A 121 7.57 8.70 -11.10
N LEU A 122 8.89 8.64 -10.98
CA LEU A 122 9.71 7.47 -10.65
C LEU A 122 10.35 7.65 -9.27
#